data_AF-A0A6I2L767-F1
#
_entry.id   AF-A0A6I2L767-F1
#
_cell.length_a   1.000
_cell.length_b   1.000
_cell.length_c   1.000
_cell.angle_alpha   90.00
_cell.angle_beta   90.00
_cell.angle_gamma   90.00
#
_symmetry.space_group_name_H-M   'P 1'
#
loop_
_entity.id
_entity.type
_entity.pdbx_description
1 polymer ?
#
loop_
_entity_poly.entity_id
_entity_poly.type
_entity_poly.pdbx_seq_one_letter_code
_entity_poly.pdbx_strand_id
1 'polypeptide(L)'
;MKQGYALTGVVAALLAALTLFVSQLTAEPSPAQASASPTSATPSAAAVRFFRELGNSDPGPQLELALTDTQQLIADGALRAVMDYFLLERSDDGRLQALRDYLLKRLPPAAAQDALQLADHYSAYLAQHDALLVAQNFVGAPDPVRLASWQQQRRQLRVRLLGERITEEWFGTEDTYLTQALTEAAHPSDTPVADEDEARHRAHMQQVLRDAVSNAAPVRYPAAPMAN
;
A
#
# COMPACT_ATOMS: atom_id res chain seq x y z
N MET A 1 10.02 -58.56 -3.17
CA MET A 1 8.98 -58.36 -2.14
C MET A 1 9.57 -57.59 -0.98
N LYS A 2 9.05 -56.36 -0.75
CA LYS A 2 8.97 -55.57 0.48
C LYS A 2 10.23 -55.43 1.38
N GLN A 3 10.92 -54.29 1.28
CA GLN A 3 11.64 -53.67 2.39
C GLN A 3 10.75 -52.59 3.02
N GLY A 4 10.63 -52.61 4.35
CA GLY A 4 9.84 -51.68 5.16
C GLY A 4 10.69 -50.58 5.78
N TYR A 5 10.04 -49.45 6.01
CA TYR A 5 10.54 -48.15 6.50
C TYR A 5 10.93 -48.12 7.99
N ALA A 6 11.86 -47.23 8.34
CA ALA A 6 11.80 -46.20 9.42
C ALA A 6 13.22 -45.58 9.57
N LEU A 7 13.53 -44.32 9.24
CA LEU A 7 13.12 -43.01 9.80
C LEU A 7 13.35 -42.85 11.31
N THR A 8 14.48 -42.22 11.67
CA THR A 8 14.68 -41.55 12.96
C THR A 8 15.42 -40.23 12.74
N GLY A 9 14.64 -39.15 12.66
CA GLY A 9 15.10 -37.77 12.78
C GLY A 9 15.05 -37.33 14.24
N VAL A 10 16.06 -36.60 14.68
CA VAL A 10 16.15 -35.98 16.02
C VAL A 10 16.06 -34.47 15.83
N VAL A 11 14.93 -33.86 16.20
CA VAL A 11 14.82 -32.43 16.47
C VAL A 11 13.77 -32.23 17.56
N ALA A 12 14.19 -31.90 18.78
CA ALA A 12 13.31 -31.33 19.81
C ALA A 12 14.14 -30.56 20.85
N ALA A 13 14.26 -29.26 20.66
CA ALA A 13 14.58 -28.23 21.65
C ALA A 13 14.05 -26.92 21.03
N LEU A 14 13.32 -26.02 21.68
CA LEU A 14 13.33 -25.56 23.06
C LEU A 14 12.00 -24.84 23.30
N LEU A 15 11.32 -25.16 24.40
CA LEU A 15 10.17 -24.43 24.92
C LEU A 15 10.51 -23.95 26.33
N ALA A 16 10.06 -22.73 26.64
CA ALA A 16 9.81 -22.17 27.97
C ALA A 16 11.03 -21.76 28.82
N ALA A 17 11.40 -20.47 28.71
CA ALA A 17 11.98 -19.70 29.80
C ALA A 17 11.07 -18.48 30.05
N LEU A 18 10.08 -18.65 30.92
CA LEU A 18 9.17 -17.58 31.35
C LEU A 18 8.95 -17.71 32.85
N THR A 19 9.96 -17.34 33.63
CA THR A 19 9.84 -17.08 35.07
C THR A 19 10.87 -16.03 35.47
N LEU A 20 10.46 -15.15 36.39
CA LEU A 20 11.22 -14.10 37.10
C LEU A 20 11.19 -12.72 36.44
N PHE A 21 10.25 -11.87 36.88
CA PHE A 21 10.55 -10.66 37.66
C PHE A 21 9.24 -10.01 38.12
N VAL A 22 8.75 -10.44 39.28
CA VAL A 22 7.79 -9.67 40.10
C VAL A 22 8.55 -9.27 41.34
N SER A 23 8.92 -7.99 41.45
CA SER A 23 9.04 -7.26 42.70
C SER A 23 9.58 -5.84 42.49
N GLN A 24 8.81 -4.89 43.03
CA GLN A 24 9.23 -3.63 43.65
C GLN A 24 9.61 -2.48 42.72
N LEU A 25 8.70 -1.50 42.64
CA LEU A 25 9.03 -0.08 42.82
C LEU A 25 7.78 0.66 43.31
N THR A 26 7.71 0.82 44.64
CA THR A 26 6.92 1.86 45.29
C THR A 26 7.65 3.18 45.09
N ALA A 27 7.01 4.14 44.42
CA ALA A 27 7.41 5.54 44.40
C ALA A 27 6.18 6.42 44.66
N GLU A 28 6.36 7.40 45.55
CA GLU A 28 5.37 8.36 46.04
C GLU A 28 4.64 9.16 44.95
N PRO A 29 3.41 9.63 45.22
CA PRO A 29 2.71 10.57 44.35
C PRO A 29 3.28 11.99 44.55
N SER A 30 4.10 12.45 43.60
CA SER A 30 4.53 13.85 43.51
C SER A 30 3.52 14.66 42.67
N PRO A 31 3.03 15.82 43.14
CA PRO A 31 2.01 16.58 42.42
C PRO A 31 2.62 17.47 41.32
N ALA A 32 1.96 17.43 40.16
CA ALA A 32 1.89 18.49 39.15
C ALA A 32 3.20 19.04 38.55
N GLN A 33 3.54 18.54 37.37
CA GLN A 33 3.97 19.41 36.27
C GLN A 33 3.15 19.11 35.02
N ALA A 34 2.31 20.07 34.65
CA ALA A 34 1.58 20.11 33.41
C ALA A 34 2.58 20.33 32.26
N SER A 35 3.03 19.24 31.64
CA SER A 35 3.60 19.28 30.30
C SER A 35 2.45 19.15 29.32
N ALA A 36 2.01 20.29 28.80
CA ALA A 36 1.08 20.35 27.68
C ALA A 36 1.61 19.47 26.54
N SER A 37 0.89 18.40 26.23
CA SER A 37 1.10 17.66 25.00
C SER A 37 0.95 18.64 23.83
N PRO A 38 1.87 18.67 22.85
CA PRO A 38 1.58 19.36 21.61
C PRO A 38 0.39 18.62 20.99
N THR A 39 -0.79 19.22 21.09
CA THR A 39 -1.94 18.81 20.30
C THR A 39 -1.51 18.95 18.85
N SER A 40 -1.24 17.82 18.19
CA SER A 40 -1.16 17.74 16.73
C SER A 40 -2.51 18.16 16.17
N ALA A 41 -2.69 19.47 16.00
CA ALA A 41 -3.87 20.03 15.40
C ALA A 41 -3.87 19.60 13.94
N THR A 42 -4.70 18.60 13.61
CA THR A 42 -5.06 18.31 12.23
C THR A 42 -5.64 19.60 11.66
N PRO A 43 -5.06 20.19 10.60
CA PRO A 43 -5.56 21.44 10.07
C PRO A 43 -7.01 21.25 9.63
N SER A 44 -7.88 22.13 10.11
CA SER A 44 -9.29 22.17 9.70
C SER A 44 -9.39 22.22 8.17
N ALA A 45 -10.44 21.63 7.60
CA ALA A 45 -10.72 21.70 6.16
C ALA A 45 -10.73 23.14 5.62
N ALA A 46 -11.02 24.13 6.47
CA ALA A 46 -10.90 25.56 6.14
C ALA A 46 -9.44 26.03 6.02
N ALA A 47 -8.53 25.54 6.86
CA ALA A 47 -7.11 25.82 6.78
C ALA A 47 -6.49 25.17 5.53
N VAL A 48 -6.84 23.93 5.22
CA VAL A 48 -6.41 23.23 3.99
C VAL A 48 -6.85 24.00 2.74
N ARG A 49 -8.07 24.57 2.74
CA ARG A 49 -8.55 25.46 1.66
C ARG A 49 -7.80 26.80 1.62
N PHE A 50 -7.57 27.42 2.77
CA PHE A 50 -6.84 28.68 2.87
C PHE A 50 -5.38 28.56 2.36
N PHE A 51 -4.68 27.47 2.68
CA PHE A 51 -3.33 27.21 2.15
C PHE A 51 -3.31 26.88 0.66
N ARG A 52 -4.40 26.30 0.13
CA ARG A 52 -4.59 26.09 -1.31
C ARG A 52 -4.79 27.40 -2.06
N GLU A 53 -5.42 28.39 -1.43
CA GLU A 53 -5.77 29.69 -2.03
C GLU A 53 -4.60 30.71 -1.99
N LEU A 54 -3.57 30.46 -1.17
CA LEU A 54 -2.40 31.33 -1.03
C LEU A 54 -1.21 31.00 -1.94
N GLY A 55 -1.26 29.92 -2.73
CA GLY A 55 -0.21 29.58 -3.71
C GLY A 55 1.16 29.28 -3.07
N ASN A 56 1.47 27.98 -2.91
CA ASN A 56 2.66 27.43 -2.24
C ASN A 56 2.63 27.57 -0.71
N SER A 57 2.76 26.53 0.12
CA SER A 57 3.50 25.29 -0.04
C SER A 57 2.83 24.25 0.85
N ASP A 58 2.20 23.26 0.24
CA ASP A 58 1.91 22.03 0.96
C ASP A 58 3.27 21.40 1.34
N PRO A 59 3.58 21.23 2.64
CA PRO A 59 4.87 20.72 3.08
C PRO A 59 5.11 19.25 2.68
N GLY A 60 4.09 18.59 2.13
CA GLY A 60 4.10 17.16 1.84
C GLY A 60 3.93 16.31 3.11
N PRO A 61 3.79 14.99 2.94
CA PRO A 61 3.66 14.06 4.05
C PRO A 61 4.93 14.06 4.92
N GLN A 62 4.77 14.02 6.25
CA GLN A 62 5.89 13.96 7.21
C GLN A 62 6.39 12.51 7.40
N LEU A 63 6.53 11.77 6.30
CA LEU A 63 7.05 10.41 6.31
C LEU A 63 8.58 10.45 6.28
N GLU A 64 9.21 9.67 7.14
CA GLU A 64 10.67 9.48 7.14
C GLU A 64 11.04 8.52 6.00
N LEU A 65 11.95 8.96 5.13
CA LEU A 65 12.44 8.14 4.03
C LEU A 65 13.65 7.34 4.52
N ALA A 66 13.53 6.02 4.46
CA ALA A 66 14.55 5.13 4.98
C ALA A 66 15.81 5.11 4.10
N LEU A 67 16.97 5.10 4.76
CA LEU A 67 18.28 4.99 4.16
C LEU A 67 19.05 3.83 4.78
N THR A 68 19.95 3.22 4.02
CA THR A 68 20.94 2.28 4.55
C THR A 68 22.02 3.01 5.36
N ASP A 69 22.85 2.26 6.09
CA ASP A 69 24.06 2.80 6.75
C ASP A 69 25.02 3.50 5.77
N THR A 70 24.96 3.13 4.49
CA THR A 70 25.75 3.73 3.40
C THR A 70 25.03 4.90 2.70
N GLN A 71 23.95 5.43 3.29
CA GLN A 71 23.14 6.52 2.75
C GLN A 71 22.49 6.22 1.39
N GLN A 72 22.24 4.94 1.08
CA GLN A 72 21.49 4.55 -0.11
C GLN A 72 20.00 4.52 0.20
N LEU A 73 19.17 4.82 -0.79
CA LEU A 73 17.72 4.82 -0.66
C LEU A 73 17.19 3.40 -0.39
N ILE A 74 16.34 3.27 0.63
CA ILE A 74 15.49 2.09 0.81
C ILE A 74 14.12 2.42 0.23
N ALA A 75 13.75 1.71 -0.84
CA ALA A 75 12.48 1.93 -1.52
C ALA A 75 11.35 1.09 -0.87
N ASP A 76 10.97 1.48 0.35
CA ASP A 76 9.94 0.83 1.15
C ASP A 76 8.54 1.44 0.94
N GLY A 77 7.58 0.99 1.74
CA GLY A 77 6.21 1.53 1.74
C GLY A 77 6.10 3.01 2.11
N ALA A 78 7.05 3.57 2.87
CA ALA A 78 7.04 5.00 3.19
C ALA A 78 7.36 5.83 1.95
N LEU A 79 8.35 5.40 1.14
CA LEU A 79 8.62 6.04 -0.15
C LEU A 79 7.43 5.94 -1.10
N ARG A 80 6.79 4.76 -1.20
CA ARG A 80 5.57 4.60 -1.99
C ARG A 80 4.48 5.58 -1.56
N ALA A 81 4.21 5.69 -0.26
CA ALA A 81 3.17 6.58 0.25
C ALA A 81 3.45 8.06 -0.05
N VAL A 82 4.71 8.48 -0.01
CA VAL A 82 5.10 9.83 -0.47
C VAL A 82 4.79 10.00 -1.96
N MET A 83 5.15 9.02 -2.80
CA MET A 83 4.87 9.10 -4.23
C MET A 83 3.37 9.09 -4.53
N ASP A 84 2.59 8.25 -3.85
CA ASP A 84 1.13 8.17 -4.00
C ASP A 84 0.47 9.50 -3.63
N TYR A 85 0.90 10.13 -2.53
CA TYR A 85 0.44 11.46 -2.14
C TYR A 85 0.62 12.48 -3.26
N PHE A 86 1.83 12.58 -3.81
CA PHE A 86 2.09 13.57 -4.84
C PHE A 86 1.43 13.21 -6.18
N LEU A 87 1.44 11.95 -6.60
CA LEU A 87 1.04 11.59 -7.97
C LEU A 87 -0.45 11.27 -8.11
N LEU A 88 -1.10 10.80 -7.04
CA LEU A 88 -2.51 10.37 -7.08
C LEU A 88 -3.44 11.33 -6.34
N GLU A 89 -3.04 11.84 -5.17
CA GLU A 89 -3.93 12.69 -4.37
C GLU A 89 -3.94 14.15 -4.83
N ARG A 90 -2.85 14.59 -5.49
CA ARG A 90 -2.77 15.94 -6.05
C ARG A 90 -3.29 15.99 -7.48
N SER A 91 -4.07 17.04 -7.75
CA SER A 91 -4.70 17.29 -9.04
C SER A 91 -4.00 18.37 -9.87
N ASP A 92 -2.88 18.93 -9.39
CA ASP A 92 -2.16 20.00 -10.09
C ASP A 92 -1.19 19.47 -11.15
N ASP A 93 -1.06 20.20 -12.26
CA ASP A 93 -0.19 19.84 -13.39
C ASP A 93 1.30 19.76 -13.01
N GLY A 94 1.69 20.40 -11.90
CA GLY A 94 3.07 20.43 -11.38
C GLY A 94 3.43 19.27 -10.44
N ARG A 95 2.53 18.31 -10.21
CA ARG A 95 2.67 17.29 -9.16
C ARG A 95 3.95 16.46 -9.20
N LEU A 96 4.41 16.07 -10.40
CA LEU A 96 5.68 15.34 -10.55
C LEU A 96 6.88 16.23 -10.19
N GLN A 97 6.85 17.51 -10.61
CA GLN A 97 7.92 18.44 -10.25
C GLN A 97 7.92 18.72 -8.74
N ALA A 98 6.75 18.85 -8.12
CA ALA A 98 6.62 19.00 -6.67
C ALA A 98 7.19 17.80 -5.90
N LEU A 99 6.94 16.57 -6.37
CA LEU A 99 7.57 15.37 -5.82
C LEU A 99 9.10 15.42 -5.96
N ARG A 100 9.62 15.79 -7.13
CA ARG A 100 11.07 15.88 -7.37
C ARG A 100 11.72 16.90 -6.42
N ASP A 101 11.11 18.07 -6.28
CA ASP A 101 11.59 19.11 -5.37
C ASP A 101 11.52 18.66 -3.91
N TYR A 102 10.49 17.90 -3.52
CA TYR A 102 10.37 17.31 -2.19
C TYR A 102 11.52 16.32 -1.90
N LEU A 103 11.80 15.41 -2.83
CA LEU A 103 12.85 14.40 -2.69
C LEU A 103 14.25 15.05 -2.60
N LEU A 104 14.53 16.03 -3.46
CA LEU A 104 15.80 16.76 -3.46
C LEU A 104 16.07 17.53 -2.15
N LYS A 105 15.02 17.97 -1.45
CA LYS A 105 15.15 18.66 -0.16
C LYS A 105 15.37 17.72 1.02
N ARG A 106 14.96 16.46 0.91
CA ARG A 106 14.91 15.50 2.03
C ARG A 106 16.02 14.46 1.99
N LEU A 107 16.54 14.14 0.81
CA LEU A 107 17.48 13.04 0.62
C LEU A 107 18.90 13.55 0.33
N PRO A 108 19.94 12.82 0.77
CA PRO A 108 21.30 13.01 0.28
C PRO A 108 21.37 12.88 -1.25
N PRO A 109 22.33 13.53 -1.93
CA PRO A 109 22.35 13.61 -3.40
C PRO A 109 22.25 12.26 -4.13
N ALA A 110 22.96 11.23 -3.65
CA ALA A 110 22.92 9.90 -4.26
C ALA A 110 21.53 9.26 -4.13
N ALA A 111 20.98 9.18 -2.91
CA ALA A 111 19.65 8.66 -2.65
C ALA A 111 18.55 9.47 -3.36
N ALA A 112 18.74 10.79 -3.50
CA ALA A 112 17.82 11.63 -4.24
C ALA A 112 17.78 11.25 -5.72
N GLN A 113 18.92 10.99 -6.37
CA GLN A 113 18.95 10.56 -7.77
C GLN A 113 18.21 9.23 -7.97
N ASP A 114 18.43 8.25 -7.08
CA ASP A 114 17.73 6.97 -7.12
C ASP A 114 16.21 7.17 -6.95
N ALA A 115 15.81 8.03 -6.01
CA ALA A 115 14.39 8.34 -5.77
C ALA A 115 13.74 9.06 -6.95
N LEU A 116 14.47 9.95 -7.63
CA LEU A 116 13.99 10.65 -8.82
C LEU A 116 13.77 9.70 -9.99
N GLN A 117 14.71 8.77 -10.22
CA GLN A 117 14.55 7.74 -11.26
C GLN A 117 13.34 6.85 -10.96
N LEU A 118 13.18 6.42 -9.71
CA LEU A 118 12.04 5.61 -9.31
C LEU A 118 10.71 6.39 -9.43
N ALA A 119 10.70 7.68 -9.10
CA ALA A 119 9.52 8.53 -9.26
C ALA A 119 9.10 8.65 -10.74
N ASP A 120 10.06 8.78 -11.65
CA ASP A 120 9.78 8.84 -13.09
C ASP A 120 9.21 7.51 -13.61
N HIS A 121 9.81 6.39 -13.20
CA HIS A 121 9.29 5.06 -13.53
C HIS A 121 7.89 4.82 -12.95
N TYR A 122 7.64 5.29 -11.73
CA TYR A 122 6.36 5.15 -11.08
C TYR A 122 5.28 6.01 -11.75
N SER A 123 5.60 7.26 -12.10
CA SER A 123 4.70 8.11 -12.90
C SER A 123 4.39 7.49 -14.27
N ALA A 124 5.38 6.88 -14.93
CA ALA A 124 5.17 6.17 -16.20
C ALA A 124 4.31 4.92 -16.02
N TYR A 125 4.47 4.20 -14.91
CA TYR A 125 3.63 3.08 -14.53
C TYR A 125 2.17 3.50 -14.38
N LEU A 126 1.90 4.57 -13.62
CA LEU A 126 0.54 5.08 -13.41
C LEU A 126 -0.14 5.43 -14.74
N ALA A 127 0.56 6.13 -15.64
CA ALA A 127 0.02 6.47 -16.95
C ALA A 127 -0.29 5.22 -17.82
N GLN A 128 0.60 4.23 -17.82
CA GLN A 128 0.37 2.97 -18.57
C GLN A 128 -0.69 2.10 -17.92
N HIS A 129 -0.81 2.14 -16.59
CA HIS A 129 -1.86 1.48 -15.83
C HIS A 129 -3.23 2.02 -16.23
N ASP A 130 -3.38 3.35 -16.30
CA ASP A 130 -4.64 3.97 -16.69
C ASP A 130 -5.00 3.64 -18.14
N ALA A 131 -4.01 3.63 -19.04
CA ALA A 131 -4.21 3.21 -20.42
C ALA A 131 -4.63 1.72 -20.52
N LEU A 132 -4.03 0.85 -19.71
CA LEU A 132 -4.41 -0.55 -19.61
C LEU A 132 -5.85 -0.70 -19.11
N LEU A 133 -6.24 0.12 -18.12
CA LEU A 133 -7.58 0.11 -17.56
C LEU A 133 -8.63 0.52 -18.59
N VAL A 134 -8.38 1.60 -19.33
CA VAL A 134 -9.24 2.06 -20.43
C VAL A 134 -9.38 0.98 -21.50
N ALA A 135 -8.28 0.32 -21.87
CA ALA A 135 -8.28 -0.74 -22.88
C ALA A 135 -9.11 -1.96 -22.47
N GLN A 136 -9.17 -2.27 -21.17
CA GLN A 136 -9.96 -3.40 -20.67
C GLN A 136 -11.47 -3.18 -20.72
N ASN A 137 -11.93 -1.92 -20.76
CA ASN A 137 -13.33 -1.54 -20.90
C ASN A 137 -14.26 -2.41 -20.02
N PHE A 138 -14.08 -2.36 -18.70
CA PHE A 138 -14.94 -3.09 -17.77
C PHE A 138 -16.36 -2.49 -17.81
N VAL A 139 -17.27 -3.16 -18.53
CA VAL A 139 -18.70 -2.81 -18.57
C VAL A 139 -19.43 -3.69 -17.54
N GLY A 140 -19.94 -3.08 -16.47
CA GLY A 140 -20.61 -3.81 -15.38
C GLY A 140 -19.63 -4.44 -14.39
N ALA A 141 -20.10 -5.42 -13.60
CA ALA A 141 -19.24 -6.14 -12.66
C ALA A 141 -18.24 -7.05 -13.43
N PRO A 142 -16.91 -6.91 -13.21
CA PRO A 142 -15.90 -7.79 -13.80
C PRO A 142 -16.11 -9.25 -13.39
N ASP A 143 -16.12 -10.15 -14.36
CA ASP A 143 -15.99 -11.60 -14.13
C ASP A 143 -14.62 -11.92 -13.49
N PRO A 144 -14.53 -12.77 -12.45
CA PRO A 144 -13.27 -13.18 -11.82
C PRO A 144 -12.17 -13.60 -12.80
N VAL A 145 -12.49 -14.30 -13.90
CA VAL A 145 -11.48 -14.71 -14.89
C VAL A 145 -10.86 -13.50 -15.60
N ARG A 146 -11.70 -12.54 -16.01
CA ARG A 146 -11.21 -11.27 -16.59
C ARG A 146 -10.39 -10.48 -15.57
N LEU A 147 -10.85 -10.39 -14.33
CA LEU A 147 -10.15 -9.69 -13.27
C LEU A 147 -8.77 -10.32 -12.98
N ALA A 148 -8.66 -11.65 -13.00
CA ALA A 148 -7.41 -12.37 -12.87
C ALA A 148 -6.43 -12.06 -14.02
N SER A 149 -6.89 -12.11 -15.27
CA SER A 149 -6.05 -11.75 -16.42
C SER A 149 -5.55 -10.30 -16.37
N TRP A 150 -6.39 -9.36 -15.94
CA TRP A 150 -6.01 -7.97 -15.76
C TRP A 150 -4.99 -7.80 -14.63
N GLN A 151 -5.18 -8.49 -13.50
CA GLN A 151 -4.23 -8.48 -12.39
C GLN A 151 -2.85 -8.98 -12.84
N GLN A 152 -2.79 -10.03 -13.66
CA GLN A 152 -1.53 -10.53 -14.21
C GLN A 152 -0.86 -9.51 -15.14
N GLN A 153 -1.61 -8.86 -16.02
CA GLN A 153 -1.09 -7.79 -16.88
C GLN A 153 -0.56 -6.60 -16.07
N ARG A 154 -1.29 -6.19 -15.02
CA ARG A 154 -0.87 -5.13 -14.11
C ARG A 154 0.43 -5.48 -13.39
N ARG A 155 0.57 -6.72 -12.91
CA ARG A 155 1.80 -7.21 -12.28
C ARG A 155 2.99 -7.20 -13.26
N GLN A 156 2.79 -7.70 -14.49
CA GLN A 156 3.83 -7.66 -15.52
C GLN A 156 4.28 -6.23 -15.85
N LEU A 157 3.31 -5.30 -15.91
CA LEU A 157 3.59 -3.89 -16.12
C LEU A 157 4.45 -3.30 -14.98
N ARG A 158 4.12 -3.60 -13.72
CA ARG A 158 4.91 -3.19 -12.55
C ARG A 158 6.33 -3.75 -12.60
N VAL A 159 6.49 -5.05 -12.83
CA VAL A 159 7.82 -5.68 -12.91
C VAL A 159 8.68 -5.04 -14.01
N ARG A 160 8.08 -4.74 -15.17
CA ARG A 160 8.81 -4.10 -16.28
C ARG A 160 9.30 -2.70 -15.96
N LEU A 161 8.53 -1.90 -15.22
CA LEU A 161 8.83 -0.48 -14.98
C LEU A 161 9.53 -0.24 -13.65
N LEU A 162 9.18 -0.97 -12.61
CA LEU A 162 9.65 -0.79 -11.24
C LEU A 162 10.68 -1.85 -10.83
N GLY A 163 10.76 -2.96 -11.57
CA GLY A 163 11.57 -4.12 -11.21
C GLY A 163 10.87 -5.04 -10.21
N GLU A 164 11.38 -6.25 -10.09
CA GLU A 164 10.78 -7.32 -9.28
C GLU A 164 10.81 -6.99 -7.79
N ARG A 165 11.96 -6.52 -7.28
CA ARG A 165 12.12 -6.17 -5.85
C ARG A 165 11.12 -5.11 -5.39
N ILE A 166 11.00 -4.01 -6.14
CA ILE A 166 10.05 -2.94 -5.80
C ILE A 166 8.62 -3.41 -5.94
N THR A 167 8.33 -4.22 -6.97
CA THR A 167 6.99 -4.77 -7.16
C THR A 167 6.54 -5.60 -5.95
N GLU A 168 7.44 -6.44 -5.43
CA GLU A 168 7.15 -7.27 -4.26
C GLU A 168 7.03 -6.43 -2.98
N GLU A 169 8.00 -5.55 -2.73
CA GLU A 169 8.01 -4.68 -1.54
C GLU A 169 6.76 -3.79 -1.46
N TRP A 170 6.35 -3.25 -2.61
CA TRP A 170 5.26 -2.29 -2.65
C TRP A 170 3.91 -2.98 -2.79
N PHE A 171 3.77 -4.01 -3.62
CA PHE A 171 2.47 -4.54 -4.01
C PHE A 171 2.29 -6.04 -3.70
N GLY A 172 3.31 -6.71 -3.20
CA GLY A 172 3.30 -8.17 -3.01
C GLY A 172 2.19 -8.63 -2.05
N THR A 173 1.92 -7.85 -1.00
CA THR A 173 0.85 -8.14 -0.05
C THR A 173 -0.53 -8.01 -0.70
N GLU A 174 -0.81 -6.90 -1.38
CA GLU A 174 -2.09 -6.67 -2.06
C GLU A 174 -2.32 -7.65 -3.22
N ASP A 175 -1.27 -7.97 -3.97
CA ASP A 175 -1.35 -8.94 -5.07
C ASP A 175 -1.57 -10.37 -4.54
N THR A 176 -0.99 -10.74 -3.39
CA THR A 176 -1.24 -12.03 -2.73
C THR A 176 -2.69 -12.14 -2.27
N TYR A 177 -3.21 -11.14 -1.55
CA TYR A 177 -4.61 -11.15 -1.10
C TYR A 177 -5.59 -11.19 -2.27
N LEU A 178 -5.34 -10.42 -3.34
CA LEU A 178 -6.20 -10.45 -4.51
C LEU A 178 -6.15 -11.80 -5.24
N THR A 179 -4.97 -12.41 -5.35
CA THR A 179 -4.82 -13.74 -5.95
C THR A 179 -5.58 -14.81 -5.16
N GLN A 180 -5.50 -14.75 -3.83
CA GLN A 180 -6.26 -15.64 -2.96
C GLN A 180 -7.76 -15.43 -3.13
N ALA A 181 -8.22 -14.18 -3.07
CA ALA A 181 -9.64 -13.86 -3.20
C ALA A 181 -10.22 -14.31 -4.56
N LEU A 182 -9.45 -14.18 -5.65
CA LEU A 182 -9.83 -14.68 -6.97
C LEU A 182 -9.90 -16.21 -7.02
N THR A 183 -8.96 -16.90 -6.37
CA THR A 183 -8.92 -18.37 -6.32
C THR A 183 -10.13 -18.93 -5.56
N GLU A 184 -10.47 -18.31 -4.42
CA GLU A 184 -11.64 -18.67 -3.62
C GLU A 184 -12.95 -18.36 -4.34
N ALA A 185 -13.03 -17.21 -5.04
CA ALA A 185 -14.21 -16.87 -5.84
C ALA A 185 -14.44 -17.83 -7.03
N ALA A 186 -13.38 -18.42 -7.58
CA ALA A 186 -13.48 -19.42 -8.63
C ALA A 186 -13.96 -20.80 -8.11
N HIS A 187 -13.82 -21.06 -6.80
CA HIS A 187 -14.20 -22.31 -6.15
C HIS A 187 -15.05 -22.03 -4.91
N PRO A 188 -16.28 -21.50 -5.07
CA PRO A 188 -17.13 -21.17 -3.94
C PRO A 188 -17.45 -22.43 -3.14
N SER A 189 -17.10 -22.42 -1.85
CA SER A 189 -17.46 -23.49 -0.93
C SER A 189 -18.93 -23.35 -0.52
N ASP A 190 -19.74 -24.37 -0.79
CA ASP A 190 -21.14 -24.47 -0.31
C ASP A 190 -21.23 -24.84 1.18
N THR A 191 -20.10 -24.99 1.87
CA THR A 191 -20.07 -25.27 3.31
C THR A 191 -20.57 -24.07 4.11
N PRO A 192 -21.50 -24.29 5.06
CA PRO A 192 -21.88 -23.28 6.04
C PRO A 192 -20.64 -22.77 6.76
N VAL A 193 -20.60 -21.46 7.03
CA VAL A 193 -19.51 -20.86 7.83
C VAL A 193 -19.48 -21.56 9.19
N ALA A 194 -18.35 -22.15 9.55
CA ALA A 194 -18.23 -22.93 10.78
C ALA A 194 -18.00 -22.04 12.01
N ASP A 195 -17.31 -20.91 11.85
CA ASP A 195 -16.94 -20.00 12.94
C ASP A 195 -16.84 -18.52 12.53
N GLU A 196 -16.63 -17.64 13.51
CA GLU A 196 -16.54 -16.18 13.31
C GLU A 196 -15.26 -15.74 12.58
N ASP A 197 -14.18 -16.52 12.67
CA ASP A 197 -12.94 -16.25 11.97
C ASP A 197 -13.10 -16.49 10.46
N GLU A 198 -13.77 -17.59 10.07
CA GLU A 198 -14.11 -17.89 8.68
C GLU A 198 -15.09 -16.85 8.11
N ALA A 199 -16.05 -16.37 8.92
CA ALA A 199 -16.95 -15.29 8.53
C ALA A 199 -16.18 -14.00 8.20
N ARG A 200 -15.23 -13.62 9.07
CA ARG A 200 -14.39 -12.43 8.90
C ARG A 200 -13.46 -12.56 7.69
N HIS A 201 -12.83 -13.72 7.51
CA HIS A 201 -12.00 -14.01 6.34
C HIS A 201 -12.79 -13.85 5.04
N ARG A 202 -13.97 -14.48 4.96
CA ARG A 202 -14.84 -14.41 3.78
C ARG A 202 -15.29 -12.97 3.47
N ALA A 203 -15.66 -12.22 4.50
CA ALA A 203 -16.01 -10.80 4.35
C ALA A 203 -14.82 -9.98 3.83
N HIS A 204 -13.61 -10.23 4.34
CA HIS A 204 -12.39 -9.57 3.88
C HIS A 204 -12.08 -9.91 2.42
N MET A 205 -12.16 -11.18 2.01
CA MET A 205 -11.93 -11.58 0.60
C MET A 205 -12.95 -10.95 -0.35
N GLN A 206 -14.22 -10.87 0.05
CA GLN A 206 -15.24 -10.16 -0.74
C GLN A 206 -14.96 -8.67 -0.86
N GLN A 207 -14.42 -8.04 0.19
CA GLN A 207 -13.99 -6.65 0.15
C GLN A 207 -12.82 -6.46 -0.82
N VAL A 208 -11.79 -7.30 -0.75
CA VAL A 208 -10.63 -7.24 -1.67
C VAL A 208 -11.09 -7.31 -3.14
N LEU A 209 -12.03 -8.20 -3.46
CA LEU A 209 -12.59 -8.29 -4.81
C LEU A 209 -13.37 -7.03 -5.18
N ARG A 210 -14.20 -6.49 -4.28
CA ARG A 210 -14.97 -5.27 -4.53
C ARG A 210 -14.05 -4.07 -4.78
N ASP A 211 -12.98 -3.95 -4.02
CA ASP A 211 -12.01 -2.86 -4.16
C ASP A 211 -11.25 -3.01 -5.47
N ALA A 212 -10.83 -4.23 -5.83
CA ALA A 212 -10.20 -4.51 -7.12
C ALA A 212 -11.13 -4.18 -8.30
N VAL A 213 -12.41 -4.52 -8.19
CA VAL A 213 -13.45 -4.18 -9.18
C VAL A 213 -13.64 -2.66 -9.27
N SER A 214 -13.69 -1.96 -8.14
CA SER A 214 -13.90 -0.51 -8.10
C SER A 214 -12.73 0.24 -8.71
N ASN A 215 -11.51 -0.21 -8.40
CA ASN A 215 -10.27 0.31 -9.00
C ASN A 215 -10.11 -0.09 -10.47
N ALA A 216 -10.79 -1.15 -10.90
CA ALA A 216 -10.82 -1.59 -12.29
C ALA A 216 -11.96 -0.93 -13.11
N ALA A 217 -12.98 -0.38 -12.45
CA ALA A 217 -14.12 0.20 -13.12
C ALA A 217 -13.77 1.60 -13.66
N PRO A 218 -14.11 1.92 -14.92
CA PRO A 218 -13.96 3.28 -15.42
C PRO A 218 -14.88 4.23 -14.64
N VAL A 219 -14.35 5.37 -14.21
CA VAL A 219 -15.14 6.45 -13.60
C VAL A 219 -16.18 6.90 -14.65
N ARG A 220 -17.47 6.63 -14.38
CA ARG A 220 -18.57 7.13 -15.21
C ARG A 220 -18.64 8.65 -15.05
N TYR A 221 -18.07 9.40 -15.99
CA TYR A 221 -18.41 10.80 -16.14
C TYR A 221 -19.87 10.90 -16.56
N PRO A 222 -20.70 11.74 -15.90
CA PRO A 222 -22.01 12.06 -16.44
C PRO A 222 -21.81 12.69 -17.82
N ALA A 223 -22.50 12.15 -18.82
CA ALA A 223 -22.52 12.74 -20.15
C ALA A 223 -22.89 14.22 -20.02
N ALA A 224 -22.06 15.10 -20.57
CA ALA A 224 -22.38 16.51 -20.66
C ALA A 224 -23.79 16.66 -21.27
N PRO A 225 -24.66 17.52 -20.72
CA PRO A 225 -25.96 17.76 -21.33
C PRO A 225 -25.70 18.26 -22.75
N MET A 226 -26.09 17.44 -23.74
CA MET A 226 -26.15 17.86 -25.13
C MET A 226 -27.12 19.03 -25.18
N ALA A 227 -26.58 20.24 -25.33
CA ALA A 227 -27.38 21.42 -25.61
C ALA A 227 -28.01 21.23 -27.00
N ASN A 228 -29.35 21.17 -27.02
CA ASN A 228 -30.14 21.38 -28.24
C ASN A 228 -30.24 22.87 -28.54
#